data_AF-A6MJY9-F1
#
_entry.id   AF-A6MJY9-F1
#
_cell.length_a   1.000
_cell.length_b   1.000
_cell.length_c   1.000
_cell.angle_alpha   90.00
_cell.angle_beta   90.00
_cell.angle_gamma   90.00
#
_symmetry.space_group_name_H-M   'P 1'
#
loop_
_entity.id
_entity.type
_entity.pdbx_description
1 polymer ?
#
loop_
_entity_poly.entity_id
_entity_poly.type
_entity_poly.pdbx_seq_one_letter_code
_entity_poly.pdbx_strand_id
1 'polypeptide(L)' 'KILAGDKNYISVEELRRELPPEQAEYCIARMAPFTGPDFVPGALDYMSFSTALYGESDL' A
#
# COMPACT_ATOMS: atom_id res chain seq x y z
N LYS A 1 6.65 -10.53 4.77
CA LYS A 1 5.24 -10.94 4.72
C LYS A 1 4.62 -10.29 3.49
N ILE A 2 4.25 -11.10 2.50
CA ILE A 2 3.86 -10.63 1.17
C ILE A 2 2.36 -10.36 1.18
N LEU A 3 1.96 -9.19 1.68
CA LEU A 3 0.55 -8.76 1.70
C LEU A 3 -0.01 -8.65 0.27
N ALA A 4 0.82 -8.22 -0.70
CA ALA A 4 0.42 -8.01 -2.09
C ALA A 4 0.63 -9.23 -3.03
N GLY A 5 0.91 -10.42 -2.50
CA GLY A 5 1.05 -11.67 -3.27
C GLY A 5 1.82 -11.56 -4.60
N ASP A 6 3.07 -11.07 -4.57
CA ASP A 6 3.97 -10.86 -5.73
C ASP A 6 3.70 -9.60 -6.58
N LYS A 7 2.66 -8.82 -6.26
CA LYS A 7 2.31 -7.59 -6.98
C LYS A 7 2.96 -6.36 -6.35
N ASN A 8 3.30 -5.38 -7.19
CA ASN A 8 3.86 -4.09 -6.76
C ASN A 8 2.80 -3.12 -6.21
N TYR A 9 1.52 -3.49 -6.21
CA TYR A 9 0.40 -2.65 -5.78
C TYR A 9 -0.55 -3.43 -4.87
N ILE A 10 -1.32 -2.71 -4.06
CA ILE A 10 -2.38 -3.26 -3.21
C ILE A 10 -3.69 -2.52 -3.44
N SER A 11 -4.81 -3.22 -3.38
CA SER A 11 -6.14 -2.60 -3.48
C SER A 11 -6.62 -2.10 -2.13
N VAL A 12 -7.44 -1.04 -2.12
CA VAL A 12 -8.10 -0.52 -0.90
C VAL A 12 -8.83 -1.63 -0.13
N GLU A 13 -9.48 -2.55 -0.83
CA GLU A 13 -10.23 -3.66 -0.23
C GLU A 13 -9.32 -4.65 0.49
N GLU A 14 -8.20 -5.03 -0.11
CA GLU A 14 -7.20 -5.92 0.51
C GLU A 14 -6.59 -5.26 1.73
N LEU A 15 -6.22 -3.98 1.61
CA LEU A 15 -5.67 -3.19 2.69
C LEU A 15 -6.64 -3.12 3.89
N ARG A 16 -7.94 -2.93 3.65
CA ARG A 16 -9.00 -2.93 4.68
C ARG A 16 -9.28 -4.32 5.27
N ARG A 17 -8.93 -5.40 4.58
CA ARG A 17 -9.06 -6.78 5.08
C ARG A 17 -7.87 -7.19 5.92
N GLU A 18 -6.68 -6.73 5.57
CA GLU A 18 -5.44 -7.11 6.24
C GLU A 18 -5.07 -6.21 7.42
N LEU A 19 -5.46 -4.94 7.38
CA LEU A 19 -5.19 -3.97 8.44
C LEU A 19 -6.49 -3.57 9.16
N PRO A 20 -6.40 -3.19 10.45
CA PRO A 20 -7.53 -2.59 11.14
C PRO A 20 -7.99 -1.33 10.40
N PRO A 21 -9.29 -1.00 10.44
CA PRO A 21 -9.89 0.06 9.62
C PRO A 21 -9.19 1.41 9.77
N GLU A 22 -8.76 1.75 11.00
CA GLU A 22 -8.02 2.97 11.28
C GLU A 22 -6.66 3.03 10.55
N GLN A 23 -5.89 1.94 10.57
CA GLN A 23 -4.63 1.87 9.83
C GLN A 23 -4.87 1.82 8.33
N ALA A 24 -5.88 1.10 7.86
CA ALA A 24 -6.21 1.05 6.45
C ALA A 24 -6.55 2.45 5.92
N GLU A 25 -7.42 3.21 6.60
CA GLU A 25 -7.78 4.58 6.20
C GLU A 25 -6.55 5.50 6.23
N TYR A 26 -5.70 5.39 7.26
CA TYR A 26 -4.45 6.13 7.34
C TYR A 26 -3.49 5.81 6.19
N CYS A 27 -3.35 4.52 5.86
CA CYS A 27 -2.54 4.04 4.74
C CYS A 27 -3.11 4.54 3.41
N ILE A 28 -4.43 4.47 3.17
CA ILE A 28 -5.08 4.95 1.93
C ILE A 28 -4.88 6.46 1.77
N ALA A 29 -5.00 7.23 2.84
CA ALA A 29 -4.84 8.67 2.80
C ALA A 29 -3.39 9.11 2.54
N ARG A 30 -2.39 8.28 2.91
CA ARG A 30 -0.96 8.56 2.69
C ARG A 30 -0.34 7.85 1.50
N MET A 31 -0.96 6.79 0.99
CA MET A 31 -0.48 6.04 -0.16
C MET A 31 -0.69 6.85 -1.43
N ALA A 32 0.33 6.86 -2.29
CA ALA A 32 0.18 7.38 -3.63
C ALA A 32 -0.68 6.40 -4.47
N PRO A 33 -1.51 6.91 -5.38
CA PRO A 33 -2.14 6.06 -6.38
C PRO A 33 -1.03 5.40 -7.20
N PHE A 34 -1.16 4.08 -7.43
CA PHE A 34 -0.23 3.36 -8.30
C PHE A 34 -0.28 3.97 -9.70
N THR A 35 0.87 4.18 -10.35
CA THR A 35 0.93 4.78 -11.71
C THR A 35 1.81 3.94 -12.63
N GLY A 36 1.59 2.63 -12.62
CA GLY A 36 2.29 1.67 -13.49
C GLY A 36 1.50 1.26 -14.74
N PRO A 37 2.13 0.50 -15.66
CA PRO A 37 1.44 -0.11 -16.80
C PRO A 37 0.31 -1.05 -16.38
N ASP A 38 0.40 -1.62 -15.18
CA ASP A 38 -0.64 -2.45 -14.54
C ASP A 38 -1.59 -1.63 -13.66
N PHE A 39 -1.77 -0.34 -13.93
CA PHE A 39 -2.68 0.51 -13.16
C PHE A 39 -4.11 -0.03 -13.19
N VAL A 40 -4.62 -0.33 -12.00
CA VAL A 40 -6.03 -0.67 -11.77
C VAL A 40 -6.67 0.46 -10.97
N PRO A 41 -7.89 0.92 -11.31
CA PRO A 41 -8.60 1.89 -10.49
C PRO A 41 -8.71 1.41 -9.04
N GLY A 42 -8.18 2.20 -8.10
CA GLY A 42 -8.14 1.85 -6.67
C GLY A 42 -6.88 1.09 -6.22
N ALA A 43 -5.91 0.89 -7.11
CA ALA A 43 -4.59 0.39 -6.74
C ALA A 43 -3.74 1.47 -6.07
N LEU A 44 -3.14 1.10 -4.95
CA LEU A 44 -2.25 1.94 -4.14
C LEU A 44 -0.83 1.38 -4.18
N ASP A 45 0.14 2.29 -4.19
CA ASP A 45 1.56 1.94 -4.21
C ASP A 45 2.04 1.60 -2.79
N TYR A 46 1.96 0.33 -2.44
CA TYR A 46 2.41 -0.18 -1.14
C TYR A 46 3.92 -0.06 -0.97
N MET A 47 4.70 -0.22 -2.04
CA MET A 47 6.16 -0.10 -2.02
C MET A 47 6.57 1.28 -1.48
N SER A 48 6.09 2.36 -2.10
CA SER A 48 6.38 3.74 -1.68
C SER A 48 5.95 4.01 -0.25
N PHE A 49 4.82 3.45 0.18
CA PHE A 49 4.34 3.59 1.55
C PHE A 49 5.20 2.83 2.56
N SER A 50 5.58 1.59 2.25
CA SER A 50 6.47 0.80 3.10
C SER A 50 7.86 1.43 3.19
N THR A 51 8.36 2.03 2.11
CA THR A 51 9.59 2.84 2.12
C THR A 51 9.40 4.14 2.91
N ALA A 52 8.24 4.79 2.87
CA ALA A 52 8.01 5.97 3.70
C ALA A 52 7.92 5.63 5.21
N LEU A 53 7.34 4.48 5.57
CA LEU A 53 7.16 4.07 6.97
C LEU A 53 8.39 3.39 7.58
N TYR A 54 9.05 2.52 6.80
CA TYR A 54 10.20 1.75 7.25
C TYR A 54 11.52 2.25 6.66
N GLY A 55 11.51 3.07 5.62
CA GLY A 55 12.72 3.72 5.08
C GLY A 55 13.18 4.94 5.89
N GLU A 56 12.38 5.42 6.84
CA GLU A 56 12.88 6.25 7.97
C GLU A 56 13.30 5.38 9.17
N SER A 57 13.47 4.06 8.99
CA SER A 57 13.99 3.13 10.00
C SER A 57 14.95 2.10 9.40
N ASP A 58 16.01 2.58 8.75
CA ASP A 58 17.30 1.88 8.62
C ASP A 58 18.35 3.01 8.41
N LEU A 59 19.10 3.39 9.44
CA LEU A 59 20.40 2.82 9.83
C LEU A 59 21.53 3.20 8.86
#